data_AF-A0A2G2L5Y5-F1
#
_entry.id   AF-A0A2G2L5Y5-F1
#
_cell.length_a   1.000
_cell.length_b   1.000
_cell.length_c   1.000
_cell.angle_alpha   90.00
_cell.angle_beta   90.00
_cell.angle_gamma   90.00
#
_symmetry.space_group_name_H-M   'P 1'
#
loop_
_entity.id
_entity.type
_entity.pdbx_description
1 polymer ?
#
loop_
_entity_poly.entity_id
_entity_poly.type
_entity_poly.pdbx_seq_one_letter_code
_entity_poly.pdbx_strand_id
1 'polypeptide(L)'
;MDSRIKSISFFLLVSLLLASCKTVSSEKSSVKSDLTNAKPCWFETPSDENRTGIIGAANGIFDGIKKPYIKSRKNAYLAFSNYLNINPDNESEISENTTSIALGNHTIYFLDEYYKDSVVYSYAQLDNATFDKKLCKTSSCIIAKCSPTWLCELNNTPKVNVLGVSYLTYLPSKQQNVAIRNALVTAKYLYGVDVDAAISFYTAKSNNQQINILKEKSAINASADKEIPAYLVTNQCSSEGVLFARVRFNIDNSVSQKFNDSSPQWITNPKYNGIDGAVGNTDRRVVSGLFSGQIKLAIKRAIVQLALEQESNIKEEFLTIEYESGGSLIIRSIDESVQINLKVKVIGLHVTADEENELKVFAWVSKV
;
A
#
# COMPACT_ATOMS: atom_id res chain seq x y z
N MET A 1 26.35 -4.75 -60.96
CA MET A 1 27.65 -4.15 -61.27
C MET A 1 27.39 -2.83 -61.99
N ASP A 2 28.12 -1.81 -61.55
CA ASP A 2 28.25 -0.43 -62.04
C ASP A 2 27.04 0.53 -61.95
N SER A 3 27.03 1.60 -61.13
CA SER A 3 27.97 2.76 -61.00
C SER A 3 27.99 3.59 -62.29
N ARG A 4 27.79 4.91 -62.38
CA ARG A 4 27.66 6.04 -61.45
C ARG A 4 27.40 7.32 -62.30
N ILE A 5 26.80 8.34 -61.69
CA ILE A 5 27.09 9.80 -61.80
C ILE A 5 26.70 10.58 -63.07
N LYS A 6 25.91 11.66 -62.86
CA LYS A 6 26.14 13.11 -63.18
C LYS A 6 24.88 13.89 -62.79
N SER A 7 24.79 14.57 -61.64
CA SER A 7 25.25 15.92 -61.31
C SER A 7 25.08 16.96 -62.42
N ILE A 8 24.05 17.82 -62.31
CA ILE A 8 24.06 19.21 -62.80
C ILE A 8 23.28 20.09 -61.81
N SER A 9 24.00 21.05 -61.23
CA SER A 9 23.51 22.19 -60.44
C SER A 9 22.85 23.24 -61.34
N PHE A 10 21.82 23.92 -60.83
CA PHE A 10 21.55 25.30 -61.21
C PHE A 10 21.05 26.11 -60.01
N PHE A 11 21.55 27.34 -59.93
CA PHE A 11 21.69 28.22 -58.78
C PHE A 11 20.73 29.44 -58.91
N LEU A 12 20.44 30.10 -57.76
CA LEU A 12 19.95 31.50 -57.57
C LEU A 12 18.46 31.77 -57.90
N LEU A 13 17.66 32.56 -57.17
CA LEU A 13 17.83 33.68 -56.21
C LEU A 13 16.70 33.63 -55.15
N VAL A 14 16.95 33.80 -53.84
CA VAL A 14 16.98 35.06 -53.03
C VAL A 14 15.66 35.82 -52.95
N SER A 15 15.05 35.86 -51.75
CA SER A 15 14.36 37.00 -51.10
C SER A 15 13.95 36.57 -49.67
N LEU A 16 14.78 36.78 -48.63
CA LEU A 16 14.79 37.95 -47.73
C LEU A 16 13.42 38.32 -47.12
N LEU A 17 13.11 37.74 -45.96
CA LEU A 17 12.27 38.34 -44.91
C LEU A 17 12.85 37.95 -43.54
N LEU A 18 13.87 38.68 -43.11
CA LEU A 18 14.33 38.69 -41.73
C LEU A 18 13.38 39.61 -40.94
N ALA A 19 12.40 39.01 -40.25
CA ALA A 19 11.67 39.69 -39.20
C ALA A 19 12.51 39.66 -37.92
N SER A 20 13.08 40.82 -37.59
CA SER A 20 13.77 41.10 -36.33
C SER A 20 12.81 40.94 -35.15
N CYS A 21 12.98 39.87 -34.36
CA CYS A 21 12.42 39.81 -33.02
C CYS A 21 13.51 40.24 -32.02
N LYS A 22 13.32 41.43 -31.44
CA LYS A 22 14.22 42.02 -30.46
C LYS A 22 14.36 41.09 -29.26
N THR A 23 15.57 40.64 -28.99
CA THR A 23 15.97 40.06 -27.71
C THR A 23 15.88 41.16 -26.64
N VAL A 24 14.84 41.11 -25.82
CA VAL A 24 14.82 41.81 -24.54
C VAL A 24 15.72 41.01 -23.59
N SER A 25 16.88 41.58 -23.29
CA SER A 25 17.72 41.13 -22.19
C SER A 25 16.99 41.44 -20.87
N SER A 26 16.35 40.44 -20.28
CA SER A 26 16.07 40.48 -18.85
C SER A 26 17.32 40.03 -18.12
N GLU A 27 17.93 40.96 -17.41
CA GLU A 27 18.96 40.70 -16.41
C GLU A 27 18.50 39.65 -15.39
N LYS A 28 19.51 38.96 -14.86
CA LYS A 28 19.43 37.86 -13.90
C LYS A 28 18.51 38.18 -12.73
N SER A 29 17.48 37.34 -12.56
CA SER A 29 17.13 36.84 -11.23
C SER A 29 17.41 35.35 -11.22
N SER A 30 18.58 34.99 -10.72
CA SER A 30 18.99 33.61 -10.45
C SER A 30 18.21 33.09 -9.24
N VAL A 31 16.94 32.76 -9.46
CA VAL A 31 16.16 31.83 -8.63
C VAL A 31 15.34 30.97 -9.60
N LYS A 32 16.01 30.10 -10.34
CA LYS A 32 15.38 29.04 -11.13
C LYS A 32 15.90 27.70 -10.63
N SER A 33 14.98 26.86 -10.14
CA SER A 33 14.87 25.41 -10.42
C SER A 33 14.47 24.46 -9.26
N ASP A 34 13.74 24.90 -8.22
CA ASP A 34 13.26 23.93 -7.19
C ASP A 34 11.75 23.95 -6.88
N LEU A 35 10.93 24.73 -7.61
CA LEU A 35 9.49 24.88 -7.35
C LEU A 35 8.55 24.23 -8.38
N THR A 36 9.06 23.53 -9.40
CA THR A 36 8.23 22.90 -10.43
C THR A 36 7.45 21.66 -9.98
N ASN A 37 7.67 21.17 -8.74
CA ASN A 37 6.98 20.00 -8.16
C ASN A 37 6.50 20.26 -6.72
N ALA A 38 6.02 21.48 -6.44
CA ALA A 38 5.45 21.84 -5.16
C ALA A 38 4.00 21.32 -5.05
N LYS A 39 3.65 20.72 -3.92
CA LYS A 39 2.29 20.26 -3.62
C LYS A 39 1.89 20.64 -2.20
N PRO A 40 0.59 20.75 -1.87
CA PRO A 40 0.20 21.05 -0.50
C PRO A 40 0.67 19.97 0.48
N CYS A 41 1.19 20.36 1.64
CA CYS A 41 1.69 19.40 2.62
C CYS A 41 0.61 18.44 3.13
N TRP A 42 -0.65 18.90 3.20
CA TRP A 42 -1.80 18.07 3.55
C TRP A 42 -2.02 16.92 2.56
N PHE A 43 -1.50 17.02 1.33
CA PHE A 43 -1.65 15.97 0.34
C PHE A 43 -0.88 14.71 0.70
N GLU A 44 0.30 14.81 1.32
CA GLU A 44 1.05 13.64 1.80
C GLU A 44 0.69 13.25 3.22
N THR A 45 0.32 14.21 4.06
CA THR A 45 0.00 13.99 5.48
C THR A 45 -1.35 14.61 5.81
N PRO A 46 -2.48 13.99 5.40
CA PRO A 46 -3.80 14.59 5.57
C PRO A 46 -4.28 14.60 7.03
N SER A 47 -3.86 13.62 7.84
CA SER A 47 -4.15 13.55 9.27
C SER A 47 -2.90 13.25 10.09
N ASP A 48 -2.82 13.86 11.26
CA ASP A 48 -1.80 13.61 12.27
C ASP A 48 -2.41 13.67 13.68
N GLU A 49 -1.61 13.81 14.73
CA GLU A 49 -2.08 13.88 16.12
C GLU A 49 -2.76 15.21 16.46
N ASN A 50 -2.43 16.29 15.74
CA ASN A 50 -2.94 17.64 16.00
C ASN A 50 -4.06 18.03 15.04
N ARG A 51 -4.22 17.29 13.93
CA ARG A 51 -5.15 17.61 12.85
C ARG A 51 -5.82 16.37 12.31
N THR A 52 -7.16 16.40 12.31
CA THR A 52 -7.99 15.40 11.64
C THR A 52 -8.43 15.95 10.30
N GLY A 53 -7.91 15.36 9.22
CA GLY A 53 -8.21 15.78 7.86
C GLY A 53 -8.37 14.63 6.88
N ILE A 54 -9.27 14.83 5.93
CA ILE A 54 -9.59 13.85 4.90
C ILE A 54 -9.47 14.51 3.53
N ILE A 55 -8.92 13.75 2.57
CA ILE A 55 -8.84 14.17 1.18
C ILE A 55 -10.00 13.50 0.43
N GLY A 56 -10.79 14.32 -0.24
CA GLY A 56 -11.66 13.86 -1.32
C GLY A 56 -10.91 13.89 -2.64
N ALA A 57 -11.22 12.94 -3.51
CA ALA A 57 -10.68 12.88 -4.87
C ALA A 57 -11.84 12.72 -5.87
N ALA A 58 -11.78 13.46 -6.99
CA ALA A 58 -12.73 13.33 -8.09
C ALA A 58 -12.03 13.48 -9.45
N ASN A 59 -12.65 12.95 -10.50
CA ASN A 59 -12.15 13.19 -11.86
C ASN A 59 -12.19 14.69 -12.16
N GLY A 60 -11.08 15.24 -12.63
CA GLY A 60 -10.91 16.65 -12.99
C GLY A 60 -11.65 17.05 -14.27
N ILE A 61 -12.21 16.10 -15.02
CA ILE A 61 -13.05 16.38 -16.19
C ILE A 61 -14.43 16.84 -15.73
N PHE A 62 -14.83 18.03 -16.16
CA PHE A 62 -16.17 18.55 -15.97
C PHE A 62 -17.14 17.86 -16.94
N ASP A 63 -18.20 17.26 -16.41
CA ASP A 63 -19.21 16.51 -17.17
C ASP A 63 -20.47 17.33 -17.49
N GLY A 64 -20.43 18.64 -17.27
CA GLY A 64 -21.58 19.54 -17.50
C GLY A 64 -22.58 19.60 -16.34
N ILE A 65 -22.49 18.71 -15.34
CA ILE A 65 -23.47 18.63 -14.24
C ILE A 65 -22.95 19.28 -12.96
N LYS A 66 -21.76 18.87 -12.50
CA LYS A 66 -21.15 19.41 -11.26
C LYS A 66 -19.66 19.62 -11.46
N LYS A 67 -19.17 20.80 -11.05
CA LYS A 67 -17.74 21.11 -11.10
C LYS A 67 -16.94 20.04 -10.34
N PRO A 68 -15.82 19.54 -10.88
CA PRO A 68 -15.03 18.46 -10.28
C PRO A 68 -14.74 18.63 -8.79
N TYR A 69 -14.36 19.84 -8.37
CA TYR A 69 -14.00 20.10 -6.98
C TYR A 69 -15.19 20.00 -6.02
N ILE A 70 -16.43 20.28 -6.47
CA ILE A 70 -17.64 20.08 -5.67
C ILE A 70 -17.82 18.60 -5.38
N LYS A 71 -17.60 17.73 -6.38
CA LYS A 71 -17.64 16.27 -6.20
C LYS A 71 -16.55 15.81 -5.24
N SER A 72 -15.35 16.37 -5.36
CA SER A 72 -14.24 16.09 -4.45
C SER A 72 -14.56 16.49 -3.00
N ARG A 73 -15.09 17.70 -2.76
CA ARG A 73 -15.55 18.13 -1.42
C ARG A 73 -16.63 17.21 -0.85
N LYS A 74 -17.63 16.80 -1.67
CA LYS A 74 -18.64 15.81 -1.27
C LYS A 74 -18.04 14.48 -0.86
N ASN A 75 -17.06 13.97 -1.63
CA ASN A 75 -16.37 12.73 -1.28
C ASN A 75 -15.62 12.85 0.06
N ALA A 76 -15.00 14.00 0.34
CA ALA A 76 -14.36 14.25 1.64
C ALA A 76 -15.39 14.31 2.78
N TYR A 77 -16.53 14.97 2.57
CA TYR A 77 -17.64 15.06 3.53
C TYR A 77 -18.23 13.68 3.86
N LEU A 78 -18.51 12.87 2.84
CA LEU A 78 -19.01 11.50 3.01
C LEU A 78 -18.01 10.62 3.75
N ALA A 79 -16.71 10.78 3.49
CA ALA A 79 -15.67 10.07 4.22
C ALA A 79 -15.61 10.48 5.70
N PHE A 80 -15.86 11.76 6.03
CA PHE A 80 -16.00 12.21 7.42
C PHE A 80 -17.26 11.66 8.10
N SER A 81 -18.38 11.63 7.39
CA SER A 81 -19.62 10.99 7.86
C SER A 81 -19.38 9.53 8.24
N ASN A 82 -18.67 8.78 7.39
CA ASN A 82 -18.28 7.40 7.70
C ASN A 82 -17.31 7.30 8.89
N TYR A 83 -16.33 8.21 8.98
CA TYR A 83 -15.37 8.23 10.09
C TYR A 83 -16.03 8.52 11.45
N LEU A 84 -16.98 9.45 11.49
CA LEU A 84 -17.70 9.85 12.70
C LEU A 84 -18.92 8.98 12.99
N ASN A 85 -19.31 8.10 12.05
CA ASN A 85 -20.55 7.34 12.10
C ASN A 85 -21.80 8.24 12.25
N ILE A 86 -21.86 9.31 11.45
CA ILE A 86 -22.95 10.30 11.43
C ILE A 86 -23.59 10.32 10.04
N ASN A 87 -24.92 10.42 9.95
CA ASN A 87 -25.61 10.50 8.66
C ASN A 87 -25.27 11.82 7.91
N PRO A 88 -24.98 11.77 6.59
CA PRO A 88 -24.59 12.96 5.83
C PRO A 88 -25.83 13.76 5.36
N ASP A 89 -26.52 14.44 6.28
CA ASP A 89 -27.80 15.12 5.99
C ASP A 89 -27.65 16.35 5.07
N ASN A 90 -26.50 17.02 5.10
CA ASN A 90 -26.28 18.29 4.39
C ASN A 90 -25.48 18.13 3.08
N GLU A 91 -25.29 16.90 2.58
CA GLU A 91 -24.42 16.67 1.41
C GLU A 91 -24.86 17.49 0.18
N SER A 92 -26.17 17.67 -0.02
CA SER A 92 -26.74 18.45 -1.13
C SER A 92 -26.36 19.93 -1.11
N GLU A 93 -26.07 20.49 0.06
CA GLU A 93 -25.76 21.92 0.26
C GLU A 93 -24.33 22.29 -0.15
N ILE A 94 -23.47 21.29 -0.37
CA ILE A 94 -22.09 21.51 -0.83
C ILE A 94 -22.12 22.06 -2.26
N SER A 95 -21.77 23.34 -2.36
CA SER A 95 -21.75 24.17 -3.58
C SER A 95 -20.36 24.80 -3.80
N GLU A 96 -20.26 25.65 -4.83
CA GLU A 96 -19.03 26.37 -5.18
C GLU A 96 -18.47 27.21 -4.01
N ASN A 97 -19.36 27.93 -3.31
CA ASN A 97 -18.99 28.88 -2.27
C ASN A 97 -18.90 28.25 -0.87
N THR A 98 -19.15 26.95 -0.74
CA THR A 98 -19.14 26.26 0.55
C THR A 98 -17.71 26.13 1.06
N THR A 99 -17.35 26.95 2.05
CA THR A 99 -16.05 26.90 2.76
C THR A 99 -16.12 26.08 4.03
N SER A 100 -17.31 25.92 4.61
CA SER A 100 -17.57 25.02 5.72
C SER A 100 -18.98 24.44 5.67
N ILE A 101 -19.19 23.32 6.36
CA ILE A 101 -20.48 22.66 6.48
C ILE A 101 -20.61 21.92 7.80
N ALA A 102 -21.80 21.92 8.38
CA ALA A 102 -22.08 21.16 9.61
C ALA A 102 -22.28 19.66 9.32
N LEU A 103 -21.79 18.83 10.23
CA LEU A 103 -22.00 17.38 10.27
C LEU A 103 -22.23 16.96 11.73
N GLY A 104 -23.49 16.79 12.13
CA GLY A 104 -23.84 16.63 13.54
C GLY A 104 -23.38 17.82 14.38
N ASN A 105 -22.63 17.56 15.45
CA ASN A 105 -22.05 18.60 16.32
C ASN A 105 -20.68 19.12 15.83
N HIS A 106 -20.23 18.67 14.66
CA HIS A 106 -18.94 19.03 14.09
C HIS A 106 -19.08 20.00 12.93
N THR A 107 -18.03 20.77 12.66
CA THR A 107 -17.92 21.60 11.46
C THR A 107 -16.76 21.12 10.61
N ILE A 108 -17.04 20.83 9.35
CA ILE A 108 -16.02 20.49 8.35
C ILE A 108 -15.67 21.75 7.58
N TYR A 109 -14.39 22.09 7.54
CA TYR A 109 -13.88 23.22 6.78
C TYR A 109 -13.11 22.72 5.55
N PHE A 110 -13.38 23.30 4.38
CA PHE A 110 -12.72 22.96 3.11
C PHE A 110 -11.61 23.95 2.76
N LEU A 111 -10.52 23.44 2.17
CA LEU A 111 -9.43 24.27 1.62
C LEU A 111 -9.45 24.27 0.09
N ASP A 112 -8.62 25.16 -0.45
CA ASP A 112 -8.26 25.27 -1.86
C ASP A 112 -7.89 23.91 -2.47
N GLU A 113 -8.28 23.74 -3.73
CA GLU A 113 -8.10 22.52 -4.47
C GLU A 113 -6.66 22.28 -4.92
N TYR A 114 -6.30 21.01 -5.03
CA TYR A 114 -5.07 20.59 -5.69
C TYR A 114 -5.40 19.75 -6.93
N TYR A 115 -4.86 20.15 -8.08
CA TYR A 115 -5.03 19.44 -9.34
C TYR A 115 -3.77 18.67 -9.69
N LYS A 116 -3.91 17.37 -9.94
CA LYS A 116 -2.81 16.50 -10.34
C LYS A 116 -3.34 15.34 -11.18
N ASP A 117 -2.68 15.06 -12.31
CA ASP A 117 -2.94 13.89 -13.16
C ASP A 117 -4.42 13.72 -13.55
N SER A 118 -5.09 14.82 -13.95
CA SER A 118 -6.53 14.86 -14.26
C SER A 118 -7.46 14.50 -13.09
N VAL A 119 -6.96 14.60 -11.86
CA VAL A 119 -7.73 14.45 -10.62
C VAL A 119 -7.72 15.79 -9.89
N VAL A 120 -8.88 16.13 -9.32
CA VAL A 120 -8.99 17.22 -8.36
C VAL A 120 -9.10 16.63 -6.96
N TYR A 121 -8.32 17.21 -6.06
CA TYR A 121 -8.28 16.85 -4.66
C TYR A 121 -8.75 18.03 -3.82
N SER A 122 -9.63 17.75 -2.87
CA SER A 122 -10.10 18.74 -1.91
C SER A 122 -9.77 18.24 -0.52
N TYR A 123 -9.15 19.11 0.27
CA TYR A 123 -8.85 18.81 1.66
C TYR A 123 -9.98 19.34 2.54
N ALA A 124 -10.39 18.53 3.51
CA ALA A 124 -11.38 18.86 4.49
C ALA A 124 -10.81 18.60 5.89
N GLN A 125 -11.01 19.54 6.81
CA GLN A 125 -10.51 19.49 8.19
C GLN A 125 -11.67 19.55 9.18
N LEU A 126 -11.57 18.77 10.25
CA LEU A 126 -12.59 18.71 11.30
C LEU A 126 -12.35 19.77 12.38
N ASP A 127 -13.39 20.54 12.72
CA ASP A 127 -13.51 21.47 13.86
C ASP A 127 -12.45 22.58 13.97
N ASN A 128 -11.62 22.76 12.95
CA ASN A 128 -10.59 23.77 12.95
C ASN A 128 -10.53 24.47 11.58
N ALA A 129 -10.81 25.77 11.58
CA ALA A 129 -10.80 26.64 10.39
C ALA A 129 -9.39 27.15 10.02
N THR A 130 -8.40 26.95 10.88
CA THR A 130 -7.02 27.39 10.61
C THR A 130 -6.28 26.36 9.77
N PHE A 131 -5.62 26.85 8.73
CA PHE A 131 -4.99 26.02 7.72
C PHE A 131 -3.55 26.46 7.48
N ASP A 132 -2.65 25.48 7.48
CA ASP A 132 -1.33 25.68 6.92
C ASP A 132 -1.37 25.47 5.40
N LYS A 133 -1.29 26.56 4.64
CA LYS A 133 -1.21 26.55 3.17
C LYS A 133 0.21 26.24 2.65
N LYS A 134 1.09 25.72 3.50
CA LYS A 134 2.46 25.36 3.14
C LYS A 134 2.50 24.36 1.99
N LEU A 135 3.41 24.64 1.06
CA LEU A 135 3.79 23.74 -0.01
C LEU A 135 4.98 22.91 0.44
N CYS A 136 4.89 21.60 0.19
CA CYS A 136 5.93 20.62 0.45
C CYS A 136 6.54 20.14 -0.88
N LYS A 137 7.83 19.77 -0.82
CA LYS A 137 8.50 19.12 -1.95
C LYS A 137 7.87 17.74 -2.16
N THR A 138 7.70 17.36 -3.41
CA THR A 138 7.23 16.00 -3.73
C THR A 138 8.24 14.97 -3.25
N SER A 139 7.87 14.15 -2.26
CA SER A 139 8.70 13.02 -1.85
C SER A 139 8.54 11.86 -2.84
N SER A 140 9.65 11.24 -3.21
CA SER A 140 9.66 9.98 -3.96
C SER A 140 9.54 8.83 -2.98
N CYS A 141 8.54 7.97 -3.15
CA CYS A 141 8.43 6.76 -2.34
C CYS A 141 9.16 5.58 -2.96
N ILE A 142 9.94 4.89 -2.14
CA ILE A 142 10.71 3.72 -2.53
C ILE A 142 10.44 2.64 -1.49
N ILE A 143 9.49 1.75 -1.81
CA ILE A 143 9.04 0.70 -0.88
C ILE A 143 10.17 -0.27 -0.51
N ALA A 144 11.05 -0.60 -1.45
CA ALA A 144 12.21 -1.48 -1.21
C ALA A 144 13.25 -0.90 -0.24
N LYS A 145 13.22 0.42 -0.01
CA LYS A 145 14.07 1.10 0.97
C LYS A 145 13.30 1.52 2.21
N CYS A 146 12.02 1.14 2.32
CA CYS A 146 11.10 1.67 3.33
C CYS A 146 11.22 3.20 3.43
N SER A 147 11.25 3.89 2.29
CA SER A 147 11.45 5.34 2.25
C SER A 147 10.19 6.02 1.71
N PRO A 148 9.49 6.82 2.54
CA PRO A 148 9.75 7.13 3.96
C PRO A 148 9.50 5.94 4.92
N THR A 149 10.14 5.97 6.10
CA THR A 149 10.19 4.86 7.09
C THR A 149 8.82 4.28 7.42
N TRP A 150 7.84 5.15 7.40
CA TRP A 150 6.46 4.89 7.71
C TRP A 150 5.76 3.86 6.83
N LEU A 151 6.30 3.60 5.63
CA LEU A 151 5.82 2.55 4.72
C LEU A 151 5.93 1.15 5.34
N CYS A 152 6.93 0.93 6.20
CA CYS A 152 7.24 -0.36 6.80
C CYS A 152 6.97 -0.35 8.33
N GLU A 153 7.14 0.81 8.97
CA GLU A 153 6.84 1.02 10.39
C GLU A 153 5.35 1.26 10.65
N LEU A 154 4.56 0.18 10.68
CA LEU A 154 3.11 0.29 10.80
C LEU A 154 2.63 0.56 12.23
N ASN A 155 3.32 0.04 13.25
CA ASN A 155 2.80 0.03 14.62
C ASN A 155 3.72 0.72 15.65
N ASN A 156 4.54 1.66 15.20
CA ASN A 156 5.32 2.56 16.07
C ASN A 156 4.47 3.67 16.75
N THR A 157 3.14 3.61 16.62
CA THR A 157 2.18 4.58 17.16
C THR A 157 1.19 3.92 18.12
N PRO A 158 0.53 4.70 19.01
CA PRO A 158 -0.44 4.17 19.99
C PRO A 158 -1.70 3.59 19.35
N LYS A 159 -1.98 3.90 18.08
CA LYS A 159 -3.10 3.33 17.32
C LYS A 159 -2.58 2.36 16.27
N VAL A 160 -3.39 1.36 15.93
CA VAL A 160 -3.06 0.40 14.87
C VAL A 160 -3.05 1.11 13.51
N ASN A 161 -2.00 0.88 12.72
CA ASN A 161 -2.01 1.27 11.32
C ASN A 161 -1.80 0.07 10.40
N VAL A 162 -2.29 0.22 9.18
CA VAL A 162 -2.13 -0.76 8.12
C VAL A 162 -1.69 -0.04 6.85
N LEU A 163 -0.78 -0.65 6.11
CA LEU A 163 -0.42 -0.19 4.77
C LEU A 163 -1.49 -0.60 3.76
N GLY A 164 -2.12 0.39 3.14
CA GLY A 164 -2.94 0.26 1.96
C GLY A 164 -2.11 0.46 0.70
N VAL A 165 -2.24 -0.43 -0.26
CA VAL A 165 -1.52 -0.36 -1.53
C VAL A 165 -2.52 -0.47 -2.67
N SER A 166 -2.54 0.53 -3.56
CA SER A 166 -3.39 0.50 -4.75
C SER A 166 -2.73 -0.27 -5.91
N TYR A 167 -3.37 -0.23 -7.08
CA TYR A 167 -2.78 -0.69 -8.33
C TYR A 167 -2.95 0.41 -9.38
N LEU A 168 -2.14 0.33 -10.45
CA LEU A 168 -2.27 1.22 -11.59
C LEU A 168 -3.69 1.08 -12.18
N THR A 169 -4.41 2.19 -12.28
CA THR A 169 -5.79 2.19 -12.76
C THR A 169 -6.01 3.33 -13.75
N TYR A 170 -6.93 3.12 -14.69
CA TYR A 170 -7.36 4.12 -15.65
C TYR A 170 -8.14 5.29 -15.01
N LEU A 171 -8.54 5.16 -13.73
CA LEU A 171 -9.18 6.23 -12.95
C LEU A 171 -8.32 6.57 -11.72
N PRO A 172 -7.34 7.49 -11.83
CA PRO A 172 -6.48 7.85 -10.71
C PRO A 172 -7.26 8.38 -9.49
N SER A 173 -8.45 8.97 -9.70
CA SER A 173 -9.36 9.39 -8.63
C SER A 173 -9.87 8.25 -7.74
N LYS A 174 -9.79 7.00 -8.21
CA LYS A 174 -10.16 5.80 -7.43
C LYS A 174 -8.98 5.19 -6.67
N GLN A 175 -7.74 5.56 -6.95
CA GLN A 175 -6.56 4.90 -6.34
C GLN A 175 -6.56 4.98 -4.83
N GLN A 176 -6.96 6.11 -4.27
CA GLN A 176 -7.06 6.29 -2.82
C GLN A 176 -8.05 5.30 -2.20
N ASN A 177 -9.25 5.17 -2.78
CA ASN A 177 -10.26 4.21 -2.32
C ASN A 177 -9.79 2.76 -2.45
N VAL A 178 -9.02 2.44 -3.49
CA VAL A 178 -8.42 1.10 -3.64
C VAL A 178 -7.38 0.84 -2.55
N ALA A 179 -6.47 1.78 -2.30
CA ALA A 179 -5.48 1.65 -1.23
C ALA A 179 -6.15 1.46 0.13
N ILE A 180 -7.14 2.31 0.45
CA ILE A 180 -7.92 2.22 1.69
C ILE A 180 -8.62 0.85 1.78
N ARG A 181 -9.32 0.40 0.75
CA ARG A 181 -10.01 -0.90 0.74
C ARG A 181 -9.05 -2.05 1.02
N ASN A 182 -7.85 -2.01 0.43
CA ASN A 182 -6.84 -3.05 0.66
C ASN A 182 -6.32 -3.01 2.11
N ALA A 183 -6.17 -1.83 2.71
CA ALA A 183 -5.86 -1.71 4.14
C ALA A 183 -7.00 -2.27 5.02
N LEU A 184 -8.27 -1.96 4.69
CA LEU A 184 -9.43 -2.47 5.42
C LEU A 184 -9.49 -4.00 5.41
N VAL A 185 -9.18 -4.64 4.28
CA VAL A 185 -9.13 -6.11 4.18
C VAL A 185 -8.11 -6.70 5.15
N THR A 186 -6.93 -6.10 5.25
CA THR A 186 -5.89 -6.54 6.21
C THR A 186 -6.30 -6.23 7.66
N ALA A 187 -6.93 -5.08 7.90
CA ALA A 187 -7.39 -4.69 9.23
C ALA A 187 -8.46 -5.63 9.80
N LYS A 188 -9.23 -6.33 8.95
CA LYS A 188 -10.20 -7.34 9.40
C LYS A 188 -9.56 -8.45 10.24
N TYR A 189 -8.28 -8.74 10.04
CA TYR A 189 -7.59 -9.77 10.81
C TYR A 189 -7.43 -9.44 12.31
N LEU A 190 -7.53 -8.15 12.67
CA LEU A 190 -7.54 -7.69 14.06
C LEU A 190 -8.74 -8.22 14.85
N TYR A 191 -9.83 -8.56 14.15
CA TYR A 191 -11.10 -8.92 14.76
C TYR A 191 -11.29 -10.42 14.98
N GLY A 192 -10.42 -11.24 14.39
CA GLY A 192 -10.52 -12.69 14.37
C GLY A 192 -10.39 -13.24 12.96
N VAL A 193 -9.67 -14.34 12.83
CA VAL A 193 -9.42 -15.05 11.59
C VAL A 193 -9.51 -16.54 11.87
N ASP A 194 -10.38 -17.20 11.11
CA ASP A 194 -10.47 -18.65 11.07
C ASP A 194 -9.41 -19.17 10.09
N VAL A 195 -8.47 -19.93 10.63
CA VAL A 195 -7.36 -20.54 9.90
C VAL A 195 -7.61 -22.04 9.83
N ASP A 196 -7.71 -22.54 8.60
CA ASP A 196 -7.70 -23.97 8.28
C ASP A 196 -6.51 -24.21 7.35
N ALA A 197 -5.49 -24.91 7.82
CA ALA A 197 -4.28 -25.16 7.04
C ALA A 197 -3.77 -26.59 7.22
N ALA A 198 -3.21 -27.14 6.14
CA ALA A 198 -2.54 -28.43 6.11
C ALA A 198 -1.26 -28.33 5.27
N ILE A 199 -0.16 -28.82 5.82
CA ILE A 199 1.16 -28.89 5.20
C ILE A 199 1.58 -30.36 5.18
N SER A 200 1.91 -30.88 4.00
CA SER A 200 2.42 -32.24 3.82
C SER A 200 3.82 -32.19 3.23
N PHE A 201 4.79 -32.77 3.93
CA PHE A 201 6.17 -32.87 3.50
C PHE A 201 6.57 -34.33 3.27
N TYR A 202 6.87 -34.66 2.01
CA TYR A 202 7.31 -35.99 1.60
C TYR A 202 8.79 -35.95 1.27
N THR A 203 9.57 -36.85 1.86
CA THR A 203 10.96 -37.12 1.48
C THR A 203 11.09 -38.56 1.02
N ALA A 204 11.62 -38.78 -0.17
CA ALA A 204 12.02 -40.09 -0.65
C ALA A 204 13.53 -40.09 -0.92
N LYS A 205 14.26 -41.00 -0.27
CA LYS A 205 15.72 -41.12 -0.41
C LYS A 205 16.08 -42.54 -0.81
N SER A 206 16.78 -42.67 -1.94
CA SER A 206 17.50 -43.87 -2.37
C SER A 206 19.00 -43.55 -2.41
N ASN A 207 19.88 -44.56 -2.36
CA ASN A 207 21.34 -44.44 -2.21
C ASN A 207 21.97 -43.15 -2.76
N ASN A 208 21.64 -42.72 -4.00
CA ASN A 208 22.18 -41.51 -4.65
C ASN A 208 21.14 -40.44 -5.04
N GLN A 209 19.88 -40.57 -4.61
CA GLN A 209 18.79 -39.67 -5.01
C GLN A 209 17.93 -39.29 -3.82
N GLN A 210 17.61 -38.01 -3.70
CA GLN A 210 16.66 -37.50 -2.72
C GLN A 210 15.63 -36.61 -3.42
N ILE A 211 14.35 -36.89 -3.17
CA ILE A 211 13.22 -36.10 -3.65
C ILE A 211 12.50 -35.55 -2.42
N ASN A 212 12.29 -34.24 -2.39
CA ASN A 212 11.51 -33.57 -1.36
C ASN A 212 10.30 -32.91 -2.03
N ILE A 213 9.10 -33.16 -1.53
CA ILE A 213 7.85 -32.58 -2.03
C ILE A 213 7.15 -31.92 -0.84
N LEU A 214 6.91 -30.60 -0.96
CA LEU A 214 6.10 -29.85 -0.03
C LEU A 214 4.75 -29.53 -0.68
N LYS A 215 3.65 -29.88 -0.03
CA LYS A 215 2.30 -29.50 -0.42
C LYS A 215 1.68 -28.65 0.70
N GLU A 216 1.10 -27.53 0.33
CA GLU A 216 0.43 -26.62 1.26
C GLU A 216 -1.00 -26.37 0.78
N LYS A 217 -1.95 -26.46 1.70
CA LYS A 217 -3.32 -25.99 1.49
C LYS A 217 -3.70 -25.13 2.68
N SER A 218 -4.20 -23.93 2.42
CA SER A 218 -4.71 -23.06 3.48
C SER A 218 -5.93 -22.27 3.03
N ALA A 219 -6.87 -22.14 3.96
CA ALA A 219 -7.99 -21.24 3.90
C ALA A 219 -7.92 -20.29 5.10
N ILE A 220 -8.00 -19.00 4.81
CA ILE A 220 -7.95 -17.95 5.82
C ILE A 220 -9.16 -17.07 5.58
N ASN A 221 -10.10 -17.17 6.51
CA ASN A 221 -11.34 -16.41 6.47
C ASN A 221 -11.31 -15.46 7.66
N ALA A 222 -11.28 -14.15 7.38
CA ALA A 222 -11.54 -13.19 8.44
C ALA A 222 -12.94 -13.48 8.99
N SER A 223 -13.08 -13.66 10.30
CA SER A 223 -14.37 -13.94 10.91
C SER A 223 -15.32 -12.80 10.54
N ALA A 224 -16.40 -13.14 9.84
CA ALA A 224 -17.27 -12.17 9.18
C ALA A 224 -18.05 -11.30 10.20
N ASP A 225 -18.50 -10.15 9.70
CA ASP A 225 -19.55 -9.27 10.26
C ASP A 225 -19.21 -8.31 11.41
N LYS A 226 -17.95 -7.96 11.64
CA LYS A 226 -17.66 -6.74 12.42
C LYS A 226 -17.63 -5.51 11.53
N GLU A 227 -18.29 -4.45 12.00
CA GLU A 227 -18.32 -3.14 11.35
C GLU A 227 -16.91 -2.68 10.98
N ILE A 228 -16.80 -2.02 9.82
CA ILE A 228 -15.55 -1.44 9.35
C ILE A 228 -15.14 -0.37 10.39
N PRO A 229 -13.98 -0.51 11.06
CA PRO A 229 -13.57 0.49 12.03
C PRO A 229 -13.42 1.85 11.37
N ALA A 230 -13.79 2.89 12.12
CA ALA A 230 -13.47 4.27 11.78
C ALA A 230 -11.96 4.39 11.50
N TYR A 231 -11.63 5.01 10.38
CA TYR A 231 -10.27 5.11 9.88
C TYR A 231 -9.93 6.49 9.37
N LEU A 232 -8.63 6.81 9.39
CA LEU A 232 -8.07 8.01 8.79
C LEU A 232 -6.83 7.64 7.97
N VAL A 233 -6.65 8.26 6.81
CA VAL A 233 -5.37 8.22 6.12
C VAL A 233 -4.44 9.20 6.83
N THR A 234 -3.32 8.72 7.37
CA THR A 234 -2.34 9.57 8.05
C THR A 234 -1.24 10.02 7.11
N ASN A 235 -0.81 9.13 6.22
CA ASN A 235 0.15 9.46 5.19
C ASN A 235 -0.17 8.79 3.86
N GLN A 236 0.24 9.39 2.76
CA GLN A 236 0.17 8.79 1.45
C GLN A 236 1.30 9.25 0.54
N CYS A 237 1.69 8.39 -0.40
CA CYS A 237 2.63 8.74 -1.44
C CYS A 237 2.53 7.78 -2.63
N SER A 238 3.12 8.16 -3.76
CA SER A 238 3.03 7.39 -5.00
C SER A 238 4.41 7.02 -5.51
N SER A 239 4.49 5.82 -6.10
CA SER A 239 5.68 5.35 -6.83
C SER A 239 5.21 4.48 -7.99
N GLU A 240 5.75 4.71 -9.20
CA GLU A 240 5.46 3.91 -10.40
C GLU A 240 3.95 3.69 -10.66
N GLY A 241 3.13 4.71 -10.40
CA GLY A 241 1.67 4.65 -10.59
C GLY A 241 0.91 3.85 -9.52
N VAL A 242 1.58 3.41 -8.46
CA VAL A 242 0.99 2.81 -7.26
C VAL A 242 0.94 3.87 -6.15
N LEU A 243 -0.24 4.08 -5.57
CA LEU A 243 -0.43 4.83 -4.33
C LEU A 243 -0.31 3.90 -3.11
N PHE A 244 0.54 4.30 -2.17
CA PHE A 244 0.67 3.78 -0.82
C PHE A 244 -0.02 4.73 0.14
N ALA A 245 -0.83 4.20 1.05
CA ALA A 245 -1.53 4.96 2.07
C ALA A 245 -1.39 4.27 3.42
N ARG A 246 -0.92 4.97 4.45
CA ARG A 246 -1.03 4.48 5.82
C ARG A 246 -2.41 4.82 6.35
N VAL A 247 -3.17 3.79 6.71
CA VAL A 247 -4.52 3.91 7.26
C VAL A 247 -4.46 3.59 8.74
N ARG A 248 -4.79 4.59 9.56
CA ARG A 248 -4.89 4.50 11.02
C ARG A 248 -6.31 4.13 11.40
N PHE A 249 -6.44 3.17 12.30
CA PHE A 249 -7.73 2.76 12.87
C PHE A 249 -7.87 3.28 14.29
N ASN A 250 -9.10 3.55 14.74
CA ASN A 250 -9.36 3.87 16.15
C ASN A 250 -9.35 2.60 17.03
N ILE A 251 -8.24 1.88 17.00
CA ILE A 251 -7.99 0.67 17.78
C ILE A 251 -6.67 0.88 18.50
N ASP A 252 -6.65 0.67 19.82
CA ASP A 252 -5.44 0.81 20.61
C ASP A 252 -4.42 -0.28 20.25
N ASN A 253 -3.17 0.14 20.13
CA ASN A 253 -2.06 -0.76 19.87
C ASN A 253 -1.37 -1.13 21.18
N SER A 254 -1.80 -2.24 21.78
CA SER A 254 -1.24 -2.83 23.00
C SER A 254 0.27 -3.14 22.90
N VAL A 255 0.82 -3.26 21.69
CA VAL A 255 2.26 -3.49 21.42
C VAL A 255 2.78 -2.32 20.59
N SER A 256 2.70 -1.10 21.13
CA SER A 256 3.41 0.06 20.58
C SER A 256 4.89 -0.02 20.96
N GLN A 257 5.61 -0.99 20.40
CA GLN A 257 7.06 -1.04 20.54
C GLN A 257 7.68 -0.36 19.32
N LYS A 258 8.53 0.64 19.57
CA LYS A 258 9.32 1.25 18.51
C LYS A 258 10.43 0.28 18.12
N PHE A 259 10.32 -0.32 16.94
CA PHE A 259 11.43 -1.04 16.33
C PHE A 259 11.83 -0.35 15.02
N ASN A 260 13.14 -0.37 14.76
CA ASN A 260 13.71 0.19 13.56
C ASN A 260 13.71 -0.89 12.47
N ASP A 261 12.91 -0.69 11.42
CA ASP A 261 12.75 -1.68 10.34
C ASP A 261 13.87 -1.60 9.29
N SER A 262 14.88 -0.75 9.50
CA SER A 262 16.03 -0.58 8.58
C SER A 262 16.95 -1.82 8.54
N SER A 263 16.88 -2.69 9.55
CA SER A 263 17.54 -4.00 9.57
C SER A 263 16.63 -4.98 10.30
N PRO A 264 15.71 -5.65 9.59
CA PRO A 264 14.63 -6.41 10.19
C PRO A 264 15.14 -7.75 10.74
N GLN A 265 15.73 -7.72 11.93
CA GLN A 265 16.16 -8.91 12.67
C GLN A 265 15.00 -9.89 12.90
N TRP A 266 13.77 -9.39 12.88
CA TRP A 266 12.55 -10.19 12.98
C TRP A 266 12.35 -11.16 11.81
N ILE A 267 12.97 -10.93 10.64
CA ILE A 267 12.87 -11.86 9.49
C ILE A 267 13.45 -13.24 9.85
N THR A 268 14.58 -13.26 10.56
CA THR A 268 15.25 -14.51 10.97
C THR A 268 14.93 -14.91 12.40
N ASN A 269 14.42 -13.98 13.22
CA ASN A 269 13.96 -14.23 14.58
C ASN A 269 12.54 -13.65 14.77
N PRO A 270 11.47 -14.39 14.39
CA PRO A 270 10.09 -13.91 14.52
C PRO A 270 9.67 -13.53 15.95
N LYS A 271 10.44 -13.96 16.96
CA LYS A 271 10.26 -13.62 18.38
C LYS A 271 11.11 -12.44 18.87
N TYR A 272 11.59 -11.63 17.93
CA TYR A 272 12.39 -10.44 18.20
C TYR A 272 11.70 -9.51 19.20
N ASN A 273 12.47 -8.96 20.15
CA ASN A 273 12.00 -8.11 21.26
C ASN A 273 10.89 -8.75 22.12
N GLY A 274 10.84 -10.08 22.20
CA GLY A 274 9.87 -10.81 23.03
C GLY A 274 8.43 -10.76 22.49
N ILE A 275 8.26 -10.38 21.22
CA ILE A 275 6.97 -10.40 20.54
C ILE A 275 6.67 -11.84 20.13
N ASP A 276 5.50 -12.35 20.47
CA ASP A 276 5.04 -13.64 19.95
C ASP A 276 4.46 -13.44 18.54
N GLY A 277 5.33 -13.60 17.54
CA GLY A 277 5.02 -13.33 16.14
C GLY A 277 5.60 -14.36 15.19
N ALA A 278 5.09 -14.32 13.97
CA ALA A 278 5.49 -15.20 12.87
C ALA A 278 5.72 -14.38 11.60
N VAL A 279 6.60 -14.88 10.75
CA VAL A 279 6.97 -14.23 9.48
C VAL A 279 6.48 -15.07 8.32
N GLY A 280 5.84 -14.41 7.37
CA GLY A 280 5.52 -14.98 6.07
C GLY A 280 6.20 -14.19 4.97
N ASN A 281 6.55 -14.86 3.88
CA ASN A 281 7.21 -14.24 2.75
C ASN A 281 6.49 -14.54 1.43
N THR A 282 6.82 -13.77 0.41
CA THR A 282 6.47 -14.02 -0.98
C THR A 282 7.68 -13.69 -1.84
N ASP A 283 8.30 -14.71 -2.42
CA ASP A 283 9.59 -14.57 -3.11
C ASP A 283 9.47 -14.18 -4.59
N ARG A 284 8.24 -14.18 -5.14
CA ARG A 284 7.97 -13.95 -6.57
C ARG A 284 6.65 -13.23 -6.79
N ARG A 285 6.39 -12.83 -8.03
CA ARG A 285 5.08 -12.31 -8.44
C ARG A 285 3.97 -13.31 -8.15
N VAL A 286 2.89 -12.83 -7.57
CA VAL A 286 1.65 -13.62 -7.42
C VAL A 286 0.88 -13.64 -8.74
N VAL A 287 -0.02 -14.61 -8.91
CA VAL A 287 -0.85 -14.78 -10.12
C VAL A 287 -1.61 -13.51 -10.51
N SER A 288 -2.03 -12.69 -9.53
CA SER A 288 -2.71 -11.42 -9.82
C SER A 288 -1.81 -10.37 -10.47
N GLY A 289 -0.47 -10.54 -10.40
CA GLY A 289 0.51 -9.55 -10.83
C GLY A 289 0.55 -8.28 -9.97
N LEU A 290 -0.25 -8.19 -8.90
CA LEU A 290 -0.39 -6.99 -8.07
C LEU A 290 0.53 -7.04 -6.85
N PHE A 291 1.21 -5.93 -6.56
CA PHE A 291 2.04 -5.78 -5.36
C PHE A 291 1.21 -5.94 -4.06
N SER A 292 -0.02 -5.40 -4.03
CA SER A 292 -0.96 -5.62 -2.92
C SER A 292 -1.32 -7.10 -2.73
N GLY A 293 -1.29 -7.90 -3.79
CA GLY A 293 -1.48 -9.35 -3.74
C GLY A 293 -0.29 -10.07 -3.09
N GLN A 294 0.94 -9.64 -3.36
CA GLN A 294 2.14 -10.17 -2.70
C GLN A 294 2.11 -9.89 -1.19
N ILE A 295 1.80 -8.65 -0.79
CA ILE A 295 1.64 -8.28 0.62
C ILE A 295 0.57 -9.15 1.28
N LYS A 296 -0.60 -9.29 0.64
CA LYS A 296 -1.68 -10.12 1.16
C LYS A 296 -1.25 -11.58 1.35
N LEU A 297 -0.51 -12.15 0.39
CA LEU A 297 -0.03 -13.52 0.48
C LEU A 297 1.02 -13.70 1.59
N ALA A 298 1.98 -12.78 1.70
CA ALA A 298 2.98 -12.79 2.77
C ALA A 298 2.31 -12.75 4.16
N ILE A 299 1.31 -11.87 4.35
CA ILE A 299 0.53 -11.81 5.60
C ILE A 299 -0.20 -13.13 5.85
N LYS A 300 -0.85 -13.70 4.83
CA LYS A 300 -1.56 -14.98 4.97
C LYS A 300 -0.64 -16.12 5.42
N ARG A 301 0.55 -16.21 4.82
CA ARG A 301 1.57 -17.21 5.21
C ARG A 301 2.05 -17.00 6.64
N ALA A 302 2.26 -15.74 7.04
CA ALA A 302 2.64 -15.40 8.41
C ALA A 302 1.57 -15.83 9.42
N ILE A 303 0.29 -15.64 9.07
CA ILE A 303 -0.85 -16.06 9.91
C ILE A 303 -0.92 -17.58 10.05
N VAL A 304 -0.73 -18.33 8.96
CA VAL A 304 -0.70 -19.80 8.99
C VAL A 304 0.46 -20.30 9.85
N GLN A 305 1.64 -19.71 9.70
CA GLN A 305 2.81 -20.06 10.51
C GLN A 305 2.53 -19.81 12.00
N LEU A 306 1.94 -18.66 12.35
CA LEU A 306 1.56 -18.37 13.73
C LEU A 306 0.53 -19.38 14.26
N ALA A 307 -0.41 -19.82 13.41
CA ALA A 307 -1.42 -20.80 13.79
C ALA A 307 -0.81 -22.16 14.12
N LEU A 308 0.06 -22.66 13.24
CA LEU A 308 0.75 -23.95 13.41
C LEU A 308 1.66 -23.94 14.65
N GLU A 309 2.32 -22.81 14.93
CA GLU A 309 3.11 -22.66 16.16
C GLU A 309 2.27 -22.68 17.44
N GLN A 310 1.02 -22.19 17.36
CA GLN A 310 0.12 -22.16 18.52
C GLN A 310 -0.50 -23.54 18.78
N GLU A 311 -0.97 -24.20 17.73
CA GLU A 311 -1.62 -25.50 17.80
C GLU A 311 -1.42 -26.23 16.47
N SER A 312 -0.79 -27.39 16.49
CA SER A 312 -0.72 -28.24 15.32
C SER A 312 -0.90 -29.71 15.66
N ASN A 313 -1.60 -30.41 14.75
CA ASN A 313 -1.69 -31.85 14.74
C ASN A 313 -0.67 -32.38 13.74
N ILE A 314 0.37 -33.02 14.25
CA ILE A 314 1.46 -33.58 13.47
C ILE A 314 1.29 -35.10 13.40
N LYS A 315 1.30 -35.62 12.17
CA LYS A 315 1.40 -37.05 11.87
C LYS A 315 2.68 -37.30 11.09
N GLU A 316 3.44 -38.29 11.51
CA GLU A 316 4.65 -38.70 10.83
C GLU A 316 4.57 -40.17 10.46
N GLU A 317 4.83 -40.47 9.20
CA GLU A 317 4.93 -41.83 8.70
C GLU A 317 6.32 -42.05 8.12
N PHE A 318 6.91 -43.19 8.44
CA PHE A 318 8.25 -43.57 8.02
C PHE A 318 8.24 -45.00 7.52
N LEU A 319 8.74 -45.20 6.30
CA LEU A 319 8.85 -46.50 5.65
C LEU A 319 10.27 -46.69 5.13
N THR A 320 10.89 -47.79 5.54
CA THR A 320 12.15 -48.25 4.95
C THR A 320 11.86 -49.50 4.13
N ILE A 321 12.26 -49.48 2.86
CA ILE A 321 12.22 -50.62 1.95
C ILE A 321 13.66 -51.03 1.70
N GLU A 322 14.02 -52.25 2.08
CA GLU A 322 15.33 -52.85 1.79
C GLU A 322 15.22 -53.71 0.53
N TYR A 323 16.17 -53.52 -0.40
CA TYR A 323 16.19 -54.31 -1.64
C TYR A 323 17.03 -55.58 -1.45
N GLU A 324 16.55 -56.72 -1.95
CA GLU A 324 17.30 -57.99 -1.92
C GLU A 324 18.66 -57.90 -2.61
N SER A 325 18.79 -57.02 -3.61
CA SER A 325 20.04 -56.75 -4.35
C SER A 325 21.03 -55.85 -3.60
N GLY A 326 20.70 -55.41 -2.39
CA GLY A 326 21.43 -54.39 -1.62
C GLY A 326 20.95 -52.97 -1.90
N GLY A 327 20.95 -52.13 -0.86
CA GLY A 327 20.45 -50.75 -0.86
C GLY A 327 19.11 -50.58 -0.14
N SER A 328 18.73 -49.33 0.16
CA SER A 328 17.45 -49.02 0.79
C SER A 328 16.77 -47.78 0.19
N LEU A 329 15.44 -47.79 0.24
CA LEU A 329 14.59 -46.63 -0.05
C LEU A 329 13.91 -46.21 1.26
N ILE A 330 14.15 -44.98 1.66
CA ILE A 330 13.54 -44.36 2.83
C ILE A 330 12.48 -43.39 2.35
N ILE A 331 11.24 -43.58 2.77
CA ILE A 331 10.13 -42.67 2.52
C ILE A 331 9.67 -42.11 3.86
N ARG A 332 9.61 -40.78 3.97
CA ARG A 332 9.11 -40.05 5.12
C ARG A 332 7.97 -39.15 4.67
N SER A 333 6.84 -39.21 5.36
CA SER A 333 5.73 -38.25 5.22
C SER A 333 5.54 -37.55 6.56
N ILE A 334 5.46 -36.23 6.54
CA ILE A 334 5.06 -35.41 7.70
C ILE A 334 3.84 -34.62 7.27
N ASP A 335 2.72 -34.83 7.94
CA ASP A 335 1.48 -34.10 7.74
C ASP A 335 1.20 -33.27 8.98
N GLU A 336 1.17 -31.95 8.81
CA GLU A 336 0.85 -31.00 9.87
C GLU A 336 -0.45 -30.26 9.51
N SER A 337 -1.37 -30.15 10.46
CA SER A 337 -2.65 -29.46 10.23
C SER A 337 -3.10 -28.65 11.43
N VAL A 338 -3.84 -27.58 11.17
CA VAL A 338 -4.39 -26.68 12.18
C VAL A 338 -5.78 -26.18 11.77
N GLN A 339 -6.68 -26.09 12.75
CA GLN A 339 -7.96 -25.43 12.61
C GLN A 339 -8.24 -24.58 13.86
N ILE A 340 -7.94 -23.27 13.80
CA ILE A 340 -8.09 -22.38 14.95
C ILE A 340 -8.62 -20.99 14.57
N ASN A 341 -9.15 -20.28 15.57
CA ASN A 341 -9.46 -18.85 15.46
C ASN A 341 -8.39 -18.02 16.17
N LEU A 342 -7.86 -17.00 15.50
CA LEU A 342 -6.81 -16.13 16.03
C LEU A 342 -7.06 -14.67 15.67
N LYS A 343 -6.71 -13.75 16.59
CA LYS A 343 -6.69 -12.30 16.33
C LYS A 343 -5.27 -11.86 16.10
N VAL A 344 -5.02 -11.21 14.97
CA VAL A 344 -3.67 -10.89 14.53
C VAL A 344 -3.57 -9.49 13.96
N LYS A 345 -2.39 -8.90 14.15
CA LYS A 345 -2.01 -7.61 13.58
C LYS A 345 -0.73 -7.76 12.78
N VAL A 346 -0.62 -6.99 11.70
CA VAL A 346 0.64 -6.83 10.95
C VAL A 346 1.47 -5.79 11.67
N ILE A 347 2.65 -6.16 12.15
CA ILE A 347 3.53 -5.27 12.92
C ILE A 347 4.68 -4.71 12.07
N GLY A 348 5.17 -5.45 11.09
CA GLY A 348 6.25 -5.02 10.21
C GLY A 348 6.06 -5.51 8.78
N LEU A 349 6.61 -4.74 7.84
CA LEU A 349 6.69 -5.11 6.42
C LEU A 349 8.10 -4.82 5.94
N HIS A 350 8.74 -5.77 5.30
CA HIS A 350 10.03 -5.54 4.66
C HIS A 350 9.98 -5.98 3.21
N VAL A 351 10.61 -5.21 2.32
CA VAL A 351 10.58 -5.46 0.89
C VAL A 351 12.00 -5.38 0.37
N THR A 352 12.45 -6.44 -0.29
CA THR A 352 13.72 -6.44 -1.02
C THR A 352 13.45 -6.60 -2.51
N ALA A 353 14.39 -6.14 -3.33
CA ALA A 353 14.41 -6.43 -4.75
C ALA A 353 15.57 -7.39 -5.01
N ASP A 354 15.36 -8.42 -5.82
CA ASP A 354 16.45 -9.26 -6.32
C ASP A 354 17.12 -8.67 -7.56
N GLU A 355 18.09 -9.39 -8.12
CA GLU A 355 18.88 -8.97 -9.29
C GLU A 355 18.01 -8.77 -10.55
N GLU A 356 16.85 -9.42 -10.62
CA GLU A 356 15.88 -9.29 -11.71
C GLU A 356 14.82 -8.20 -11.43
N ASN A 357 15.01 -7.44 -10.34
CA ASN A 357 14.09 -6.42 -9.84
C ASN A 357 12.70 -7.00 -9.48
N GLU A 358 12.63 -8.28 -9.14
CA GLU A 358 11.44 -8.87 -8.53
C GLU A 358 11.38 -8.51 -7.05
N LEU A 359 10.22 -8.00 -6.62
CA LEU A 359 10.00 -7.65 -5.23
C LEU A 359 9.68 -8.89 -4.40
N LYS A 360 10.49 -9.11 -3.37
CA LYS A 360 10.23 -10.07 -2.29
C LYS A 360 9.63 -9.34 -1.11
N VAL A 361 8.52 -9.85 -0.61
CA VAL A 361 7.80 -9.22 0.51
C VAL A 361 7.86 -10.13 1.73
N PHE A 362 8.26 -9.57 2.85
CA PHE A 362 8.20 -10.19 4.17
C PHE A 362 7.16 -9.44 5.01
N ALA A 363 6.29 -10.19 5.67
CA ALA A 363 5.30 -9.64 6.59
C ALA A 363 5.46 -10.29 7.96
N TRP A 364 5.56 -9.46 8.98
CA TRP A 364 5.60 -9.89 10.37
C TRP A 364 4.22 -9.67 11.00
N VAL A 365 3.65 -10.74 11.56
CA VAL A 365 2.38 -10.68 12.27
C VAL A 365 2.58 -11.09 13.71
N SER A 366 1.77 -10.53 14.60
CA SER A 366 1.70 -10.95 16.00
C SER A 366 0.25 -11.12 16.42
N LYS A 367 0.07 -11.84 17.52
CA LYS A 367 -1.21 -11.89 18.23
C LYS A 367 -1.59 -10.50 18.78
N VAL A 368 -2.89 -10.26 18.93
CA VAL A 368 -3.47 -9.05 19.53
C VAL A 368 -3.87 -9.28 20.98
#